data_AF-A0A4Q5VGZ2-F1
#
_entry.id   AF-A0A4Q5VGZ2-F1
#
_cell.length_a   1.000
_cell.length_b   1.000
_cell.length_c   1.000
_cell.angle_alpha   90.00
_cell.angle_beta   90.00
_cell.angle_gamma   90.00
#
_symmetry.space_group_name_H-M   'P 1'
#
loop_
_entity.id
_entity.type
_entity.pdbx_description
1 polymer ?
#
loop_
_entity_poly.entity_id
_entity_poly.type
_entity_poly.pdbx_seq_one_letter_code
_entity_poly.pdbx_strand_id
1 'polypeptide(L)'
;MNPKFISLLGIAICLLLFVVGIFIGHGQTLLLNLESWLIVIAGTLAAAFLSYPYNSLWVSLRVAINSYVSQTPTAREIVSSLLQLSMLSKMDGLLALEEGGERASVLFLKRALSILVDGFSVDELRDVLYTEISFFQQRRAIQARVFRHMAILAPAFGLIGSIVNVATQTSVGHTGFVFDAIVLAPILYGIIFSAFVFLPVSENIHAKTQEELLIHKLIAEGVILIAQEYNTVRLQTRLQSFITPYERDAQHLSVKEIRDRYEEFKNSRQES
;
A
#
# COMPACT_ATOMS: atom_id res chain seq x y z
N MET A 1 9.24 14.29 4.89
CA MET A 1 9.57 13.40 6.03
C MET A 1 9.42 11.97 5.53
N ASN A 2 10.43 11.10 5.70
CA ASN A 2 10.37 9.74 5.15
C ASN A 2 9.14 9.00 5.72
N PRO A 3 8.22 8.47 4.89
CA PRO A 3 7.00 7.80 5.37
C PRO A 3 7.30 6.60 6.26
N LYS A 4 8.47 5.98 6.08
CA LYS A 4 9.04 4.94 6.95
C LYS A 4 9.20 5.41 8.40
N PHE A 5 9.67 6.64 8.58
CA PHE A 5 9.97 7.20 9.90
C PHE A 5 8.69 7.45 10.70
N ILE A 6 7.61 7.91 10.04
CA ILE A 6 6.31 8.16 10.70
C ILE A 6 5.66 6.86 11.17
N SER A 7 5.67 5.83 10.30
CA SER A 7 5.13 4.51 10.65
C SER A 7 5.92 3.87 11.80
N LEU A 8 7.25 3.97 11.76
CA LEU A 8 8.13 3.48 12.82
C LEU A 8 7.92 4.25 14.14
N LEU A 9 7.73 5.57 14.07
CA LEU A 9 7.43 6.42 15.22
C LEU A 9 6.08 6.03 15.85
N GLY A 10 5.05 5.78 15.04
CA GLY A 10 3.75 5.34 15.53
C GLY A 10 3.81 4.00 16.26
N ILE A 11 4.54 3.03 15.70
CA ILE A 11 4.80 1.73 16.35
C ILE A 11 5.59 1.93 17.66
N ALA A 12 6.62 2.78 17.64
CA ALA A 12 7.45 3.07 18.81
C ALA A 12 6.66 3.75 19.94
N ILE A 13 5.78 4.69 19.61
CA ILE A 13 4.89 5.36 20.58
C ILE A 13 3.91 4.36 21.18
N CYS A 14 3.29 3.49 20.38
CA CYS A 14 2.39 2.45 20.89
C CYS A 14 3.11 1.50 21.84
N LEU A 15 4.30 1.03 21.45
CA LEU A 15 5.10 0.12 22.27
C LEU A 15 5.57 0.80 23.55
N LEU A 16 5.97 2.07 23.48
CA LEU A 16 6.37 2.86 24.65
C LEU A 16 5.20 3.08 25.62
N LEU A 17 4.02 3.46 25.13
CA LEU A 17 2.83 3.63 25.96
C LEU A 17 2.43 2.32 26.66
N PHE A 18 2.52 1.20 25.93
CA PHE A 18 2.23 -0.11 26.48
C PHE A 18 3.22 -0.51 27.58
N VAL A 19 4.51 -0.37 27.32
CA VAL A 19 5.58 -0.68 28.28
C VAL A 19 5.46 0.22 29.50
N VAL A 20 5.34 1.53 29.33
CA VAL A 20 5.17 2.48 30.45
C VAL A 20 3.91 2.13 31.28
N GLY A 21 2.80 1.76 30.65
CA GLY A 21 1.60 1.32 31.34
C GLY A 21 1.82 0.09 32.23
N ILE A 22 2.57 -0.92 31.73
CA ILE A 22 2.93 -2.11 32.51
C ILE A 22 3.88 -1.76 33.65
N PHE A 23 4.86 -0.87 33.44
CA PHE A 23 5.84 -0.55 34.47
C PHE A 23 5.27 0.30 35.62
N ILE A 24 4.28 1.17 35.33
CA ILE A 24 3.57 1.96 36.35
C ILE A 24 2.61 1.07 37.18
N GLY A 25 1.96 0.10 36.53
CA GLY A 25 1.15 -0.91 37.22
C GLY A 25 2.04 -1.90 37.96
N HIS A 26 1.98 -1.97 39.28
CA HIS A 26 2.86 -2.82 40.12
C HIS A 26 2.57 -4.35 39.98
N GLY A 27 2.15 -4.85 38.81
CA GLY A 27 1.72 -6.23 38.53
C GLY A 27 2.48 -6.93 37.39
N GLN A 28 3.75 -6.56 37.19
CA GLN A 28 4.57 -6.93 36.03
C GLN A 28 4.73 -8.44 35.79
N THR A 29 4.67 -9.26 36.83
CA THR A 29 4.91 -10.71 36.74
C THR A 29 3.66 -11.53 36.38
N LEU A 30 2.46 -11.03 36.65
CA LEU A 30 1.22 -11.77 36.34
C LEU A 30 0.69 -11.51 34.92
N LEU A 31 0.97 -10.33 34.35
CA LEU A 31 0.49 -9.96 33.02
C LEU A 31 1.35 -10.54 31.90
N LEU A 32 2.64 -10.80 32.15
CA LEU A 32 3.58 -11.37 31.18
C LEU A 32 3.53 -12.91 31.18
N ASN A 33 2.34 -13.47 30.94
CA ASN A 33 2.20 -14.92 30.78
C ASN A 33 2.43 -15.33 29.32
N LEU A 34 3.55 -16.02 29.06
CA LEU A 34 3.90 -16.56 27.76
C LEU A 34 2.84 -17.53 27.20
N GLU A 35 2.16 -18.29 28.06
CA GLU A 35 1.08 -19.21 27.67
C GLU A 35 -0.10 -18.45 27.05
N SER A 36 -0.48 -17.32 27.66
CA SER A 36 -1.58 -16.48 27.19
C SER A 36 -1.26 -15.87 25.81
N TRP A 37 0.00 -15.48 25.62
CA TRP A 37 0.51 -14.97 24.35
C TRP A 37 0.47 -16.05 23.26
N LEU A 38 0.92 -17.26 23.60
CA LEU A 38 0.94 -18.41 22.70
C LEU A 38 -0.47 -18.78 22.23
N ILE A 39 -1.45 -18.86 23.13
CA ILE A 39 -2.84 -19.22 22.78
C ILE A 39 -3.43 -18.22 21.78
N VAL A 40 -3.26 -16.92 22.03
CA VAL A 40 -3.81 -15.87 21.17
C VAL A 40 -3.17 -15.90 19.79
N ILE A 41 -1.84 -15.95 19.71
CA ILE A 41 -1.14 -15.92 18.42
C ILE A 41 -1.31 -17.24 17.67
N ALA A 42 -1.13 -18.38 18.33
CA ALA A 42 -1.27 -19.68 17.69
C ALA A 42 -2.71 -19.88 17.21
N GLY A 43 -3.71 -19.50 18.01
CA GLY A 43 -5.12 -19.54 17.62
C GLY A 43 -5.41 -18.65 16.42
N THR A 44 -4.95 -17.39 16.45
CA THR A 44 -5.14 -16.44 15.35
C THR A 44 -4.47 -16.91 14.07
N LEU A 45 -3.23 -17.42 14.14
CA LEU A 45 -2.52 -17.96 13.00
C LEU A 45 -3.17 -19.24 12.47
N ALA A 46 -3.56 -20.17 13.35
CA ALA A 46 -4.25 -21.39 12.95
C ALA A 46 -5.56 -21.09 12.23
N ALA A 47 -6.36 -20.14 12.75
CA ALA A 47 -7.56 -19.69 12.09
C ALA A 47 -7.27 -19.02 10.73
N ALA A 48 -6.17 -18.27 10.61
CA ALA A 48 -5.73 -17.72 9.33
C ALA A 48 -5.34 -18.82 8.32
N PHE A 49 -4.62 -19.86 8.77
CA PHE A 49 -4.28 -21.03 7.94
C PHE A 49 -5.51 -21.85 7.52
N LEU A 50 -6.54 -21.92 8.36
CA LEU A 50 -7.82 -22.55 8.01
C LEU A 50 -8.65 -21.70 7.04
N SER A 51 -8.53 -20.38 7.11
CA SER A 51 -9.34 -19.45 6.31
C SER A 51 -8.76 -19.16 4.93
N TYR A 52 -7.43 -19.26 4.75
CA TYR A 52 -6.75 -18.82 3.54
C TYR A 52 -5.72 -19.86 3.05
N PRO A 53 -5.54 -20.01 1.73
CA PRO A 53 -4.51 -20.87 1.20
C PRO A 53 -3.12 -20.34 1.56
N TYR A 54 -2.17 -21.25 1.79
CA TYR A 54 -0.79 -20.94 2.21
C TYR A 54 -0.12 -19.86 1.37
N ASN A 55 -0.29 -19.91 0.04
CA ASN A 55 0.29 -18.92 -0.87
C ASN A 55 -0.24 -17.50 -0.60
N SER A 56 -1.54 -17.36 -0.30
CA SER A 56 -2.14 -16.05 0.01
C SER A 56 -1.55 -15.46 1.29
N LEU A 57 -1.32 -16.28 2.32
CA LEU A 57 -0.73 -15.83 3.57
C LEU A 57 0.71 -15.32 3.37
N TRP A 58 1.53 -16.08 2.64
CA TRP A 58 2.90 -15.67 2.34
C TRP A 58 3.00 -14.41 1.49
N VAL A 59 2.16 -14.30 0.46
CA VAL A 59 2.10 -13.09 -0.37
C VAL A 59 1.63 -11.90 0.46
N SER A 60 0.64 -12.08 1.34
CA SER A 60 0.15 -11.03 2.24
C SER A 60 1.25 -10.52 3.16
N LEU A 61 2.08 -11.41 3.72
CA LEU A 61 3.22 -11.02 4.54
C LEU A 61 4.27 -10.21 3.75
N ARG A 62 4.61 -10.63 2.53
CA ARG A 62 5.52 -9.86 1.67
C ARG A 62 4.94 -8.49 1.31
N VAL A 63 3.65 -8.42 1.01
CA VAL A 63 2.94 -7.17 0.72
C VAL A 63 2.95 -6.24 1.94
N ALA A 64 2.73 -6.77 3.15
CA ALA A 64 2.81 -6.00 4.38
C ALA A 64 4.20 -5.38 4.55
N ILE A 65 5.27 -6.16 4.43
CA ILE A 65 6.65 -5.66 4.55
C ILE A 65 6.93 -4.60 3.47
N ASN A 66 6.58 -4.89 2.22
CA ASN A 66 6.78 -3.95 1.11
C ASN A 66 6.01 -2.66 1.33
N SER A 67 4.78 -2.68 1.87
CA SER A 67 3.99 -1.47 2.11
C SER A 67 4.67 -0.46 3.05
N TYR A 68 5.57 -0.90 3.92
CA TYR A 68 6.37 -0.02 4.79
C TYR A 68 7.71 0.39 4.16
N VAL A 69 8.22 -0.37 3.20
CA VAL A 69 9.57 -0.18 2.64
C VAL A 69 9.55 0.51 1.26
N SER A 70 8.51 0.28 0.45
CA SER A 70 8.44 0.79 -0.91
C SER A 70 8.16 2.30 -0.94
N GLN A 71 8.84 2.99 -1.85
CA GLN A 71 8.53 4.37 -2.21
C GLN A 71 7.74 4.35 -3.51
N THR A 72 6.53 4.90 -3.45
CA THR A 72 5.68 5.16 -4.60
C THR A 72 6.09 6.50 -5.21
N PRO A 73 6.32 6.59 -6.53
CA PRO A 73 6.62 7.86 -7.18
C PRO A 73 5.43 8.80 -7.03
N THR A 74 5.72 10.10 -6.97
CA THR A 74 4.66 11.10 -6.81
C THR A 74 3.86 11.23 -8.09
N ALA A 75 2.58 11.62 -7.97
CA ALA A 75 1.74 11.87 -9.15
C ALA A 75 2.37 12.92 -10.08
N ARG A 76 3.05 13.91 -9.52
CA ARG A 76 3.80 14.93 -10.28
C ARG A 76 4.92 14.32 -11.13
N GLU A 77 5.74 13.45 -10.55
CA GLU A 77 6.82 12.77 -11.28
C GLU A 77 6.25 12.02 -12.48
N ILE A 78 5.18 11.27 -12.25
CA ILE A 78 4.51 10.50 -13.32
C ILE A 78 3.95 11.40 -14.41
N VAL A 79 3.27 12.51 -14.07
CA VAL A 79 2.77 13.46 -15.08
C VAL A 79 3.94 14.06 -15.89
N SER A 80 5.04 14.40 -15.24
CA SER A 80 6.22 14.92 -15.93
C SER A 80 6.83 13.90 -16.89
N SER A 81 6.91 12.63 -16.49
CA SER A 81 7.36 11.52 -17.34
C SER A 81 6.43 11.30 -18.53
N LEU A 82 5.11 11.32 -18.31
CA LEU A 82 4.11 11.16 -19.38
C LEU A 82 4.17 12.30 -20.41
N LEU A 83 4.41 13.54 -19.95
CA LEU A 83 4.60 14.68 -20.86
C LEU A 83 5.85 14.51 -21.73
N GLN A 84 6.97 14.09 -21.12
CA GLN A 84 8.21 13.82 -21.85
C GLN A 84 8.03 12.71 -22.88
N LEU A 85 7.37 11.61 -22.50
CA LEU A 85 7.04 10.51 -23.40
C LEU A 85 6.11 10.96 -24.54
N SER A 86 5.14 11.84 -24.26
CA SER A 86 4.26 12.41 -25.28
C SER A 86 5.03 13.25 -26.31
N MET A 87 6.02 14.03 -25.89
CA MET A 87 6.89 14.76 -26.80
C MET A 87 7.78 13.82 -27.62
N LEU A 88 8.41 12.85 -26.95
CA LEU A 88 9.26 11.86 -27.61
C LEU A 88 8.50 11.09 -28.69
N SER A 89 7.28 10.62 -28.38
CA SER A 89 6.40 9.93 -29.34
C SER A 89 6.09 10.75 -30.58
N LYS A 90 5.99 12.08 -30.47
CA LYS A 90 5.71 12.97 -31.62
C LYS A 90 6.93 13.25 -32.47
N MET A 91 8.11 13.23 -31.86
CA MET A 91 9.36 13.56 -32.53
C MET A 91 9.94 12.34 -33.25
N ASP A 92 10.01 11.23 -32.54
CA ASP A 92 10.76 10.04 -32.95
C ASP A 92 9.85 8.82 -33.20
N GLY A 93 8.53 9.00 -33.08
CA GLY A 93 7.52 7.97 -33.31
C GLY A 93 7.36 6.97 -32.16
N LEU A 94 6.57 5.93 -32.40
CA LEU A 94 6.22 4.92 -31.39
C LEU A 94 7.44 4.10 -30.92
N LEU A 95 8.40 3.84 -31.80
CA LEU A 95 9.61 3.04 -31.47
C LEU A 95 10.46 3.69 -30.38
N ALA A 96 10.50 5.02 -30.31
CA ALA A 96 11.22 5.74 -29.27
C ALA A 96 10.58 5.61 -27.87
N LEU A 97 9.30 5.23 -27.79
CA LEU A 97 8.62 4.97 -26.51
C LEU A 97 9.12 3.69 -25.83
N GLU A 98 9.67 2.73 -26.58
CA GLU A 98 10.24 1.50 -26.04
C GLU A 98 11.47 1.80 -25.18
N GLU A 99 12.39 2.62 -25.69
CA GLU A 99 13.57 3.08 -24.95
C GLU A 99 13.20 3.93 -23.72
N GLY A 100 12.17 4.77 -23.85
CA GLY A 100 11.61 5.53 -22.74
C GLY A 100 10.97 4.65 -21.65
N GLY A 101 10.35 3.54 -22.05
CA GLY A 101 9.71 2.57 -21.17
C GLY A 101 10.70 1.70 -20.39
N GLU A 102 11.86 1.38 -20.95
CA GLU A 102 12.94 0.68 -20.23
C GLU A 102 13.50 1.50 -19.06
N ARG A 103 13.42 2.83 -19.14
CA ARG A 103 13.86 3.74 -18.08
C ARG A 103 12.73 4.11 -17.10
N ALA A 104 11.53 3.59 -17.30
CA ALA A 104 10.39 3.91 -16.45
C ALA A 104 10.59 3.38 -15.02
N SER A 105 10.35 4.25 -14.03
CA SER A 105 10.44 3.90 -12.61
C SER A 105 9.33 2.96 -12.14
N VAL A 106 8.25 2.82 -12.92
CA VAL A 106 7.07 2.03 -12.59
C VAL A 106 6.88 0.93 -13.63
N LEU A 107 6.83 -0.32 -13.16
CA LEU A 107 6.65 -1.49 -14.03
C LEU A 107 5.35 -1.43 -14.85
N PHE A 108 4.28 -0.89 -14.27
CA PHE A 108 3.01 -0.69 -14.97
C PHE A 108 3.13 0.30 -16.15
N LEU A 109 3.94 1.36 -16.02
CA LEU A 109 4.19 2.29 -17.13
C LEU A 109 4.96 1.61 -18.26
N LYS A 110 6.01 0.84 -17.92
CA LYS A 110 6.74 0.04 -18.91
C LYS A 110 5.81 -0.91 -19.67
N ARG A 111 4.92 -1.61 -18.95
CA ARG A 111 3.93 -2.52 -19.54
C ARG A 111 2.95 -1.77 -20.45
N ALA A 112 2.43 -0.62 -20.03
CA ALA A 112 1.50 0.16 -20.81
C ALA A 112 2.11 0.69 -22.12
N LEU A 113 3.37 1.12 -22.08
CA LEU A 113 4.11 1.55 -23.27
C LEU A 113 4.38 0.39 -24.23
N SER A 114 4.73 -0.80 -23.71
CA SER A 114 4.90 -1.99 -24.55
C SER A 114 3.62 -2.35 -25.31
N ILE A 115 2.46 -2.34 -24.65
CA ILE A 115 1.17 -2.61 -25.31
C ILE A 115 0.86 -1.56 -26.39
N LEU A 116 1.21 -0.29 -26.14
CA LEU A 116 1.05 0.76 -27.13
C LEU A 116 1.96 0.54 -28.35
N VAL A 117 3.23 0.17 -28.14
CA VAL A 117 4.21 -0.11 -29.20
C VAL A 117 3.78 -1.33 -30.04
N ASP A 118 3.17 -2.34 -29.41
CA ASP A 118 2.65 -3.53 -30.07
C ASP A 118 1.45 -3.24 -31.02
N GLY A 119 0.96 -2.00 -31.06
CA GLY A 119 -0.03 -1.55 -32.05
C GLY A 119 -1.48 -1.89 -31.72
N PHE A 120 -1.79 -2.13 -30.44
CA PHE A 120 -3.17 -2.33 -29.97
C PHE A 120 -4.02 -1.08 -30.27
N SER A 121 -5.30 -1.30 -30.60
CA SER A 121 -6.26 -0.19 -30.72
C SER A 121 -6.46 0.52 -29.39
N VAL A 122 -6.92 1.77 -29.42
CA VAL A 122 -7.11 2.58 -28.19
C VAL A 122 -8.11 1.94 -27.23
N ASP A 123 -9.15 1.31 -27.76
CA ASP A 123 -10.17 0.63 -26.94
C ASP A 123 -9.60 -0.65 -26.32
N GLU A 124 -8.85 -1.46 -27.07
CA GLU A 124 -8.17 -2.64 -26.52
C GLU A 124 -7.12 -2.26 -25.47
N LEU A 125 -6.32 -1.23 -25.73
CA LEU A 125 -5.34 -0.70 -24.78
C LEU A 125 -6.04 -0.29 -23.47
N ARG A 126 -7.15 0.45 -23.58
CA ARG A 126 -7.94 0.83 -22.41
C ARG A 126 -8.44 -0.40 -21.66
N ASP A 127 -9.07 -1.33 -22.36
CA ASP A 127 -9.64 -2.53 -21.75
C ASP A 127 -8.58 -3.34 -21.01
N VAL A 128 -7.40 -3.55 -21.60
CA VAL A 128 -6.29 -4.27 -20.96
C VAL A 128 -5.80 -3.54 -19.72
N LEU A 129 -5.54 -2.23 -19.80
CA LEU A 129 -4.98 -1.46 -18.69
C LEU A 129 -5.96 -1.35 -17.52
N TYR A 130 -7.25 -1.08 -17.76
CA TYR A 130 -8.25 -0.99 -16.69
C TYR A 130 -8.57 -2.36 -16.10
N THR A 131 -8.52 -3.42 -16.91
CA THR A 131 -8.63 -4.81 -16.43
C THR A 131 -7.47 -5.13 -15.48
N GLU A 132 -6.25 -4.78 -15.85
CA GLU A 132 -5.07 -4.99 -14.99
C GLU A 132 -5.16 -4.21 -13.68
N ILE A 133 -5.60 -2.94 -13.72
CA ILE A 133 -5.84 -2.10 -12.54
C ILE A 133 -6.89 -2.74 -11.62
N SER A 134 -8.00 -3.23 -12.19
CA SER A 134 -9.07 -3.90 -11.44
C SER A 134 -8.56 -5.15 -10.72
N PHE A 135 -7.85 -6.03 -11.43
CA PHE A 135 -7.27 -7.24 -10.82
C PHE A 135 -6.16 -6.91 -9.81
N PHE A 136 -5.38 -5.86 -10.04
CA PHE A 136 -4.42 -5.37 -9.06
C PHE A 136 -5.11 -4.95 -7.75
N GLN A 137 -6.18 -4.16 -7.84
CA GLN A 137 -6.98 -3.76 -6.68
C GLN A 137 -7.56 -4.97 -5.94
N GLN A 138 -8.14 -5.93 -6.68
CA GLN A 138 -8.72 -7.13 -6.09
C GLN A 138 -7.68 -7.96 -5.34
N ARG A 139 -6.50 -8.18 -5.94
CA ARG A 139 -5.39 -8.89 -5.28
C ARG A 139 -4.99 -8.18 -3.99
N ARG A 140 -4.73 -6.87 -4.04
CA ARG A 140 -4.33 -6.05 -2.87
C ARG A 140 -5.38 -6.05 -1.77
N ALA A 141 -6.66 -6.04 -2.13
CA ALA A 141 -7.77 -6.16 -1.19
C ALA A 141 -7.76 -7.50 -0.45
N ILE A 142 -7.43 -8.61 -1.12
CA ILE A 142 -7.27 -9.92 -0.46
C ILE A 142 -6.12 -9.88 0.55
N GLN A 143 -4.98 -9.29 0.19
CA GLN A 143 -3.83 -9.21 1.10
C GLN A 143 -4.10 -8.36 2.34
N ALA A 144 -4.78 -7.21 2.20
CA ALA A 144 -5.21 -6.41 3.35
C ALA A 144 -6.24 -7.16 4.21
N ARG A 145 -7.18 -7.86 3.56
CA ARG A 145 -8.24 -8.62 4.24
C ARG A 145 -7.70 -9.70 5.16
N VAL A 146 -6.59 -10.36 4.83
CA VAL A 146 -5.94 -11.35 5.71
C VAL A 146 -5.65 -10.75 7.09
N PHE A 147 -4.96 -9.61 7.12
CA PHE A 147 -4.63 -8.94 8.39
C PHE A 147 -5.87 -8.39 9.09
N ARG A 148 -6.83 -7.85 8.34
CA ARG A 148 -8.11 -7.41 8.93
C ARG A 148 -8.87 -8.56 9.59
N HIS A 149 -8.86 -9.75 8.98
CA HIS A 149 -9.48 -10.94 9.55
C HIS A 149 -8.74 -11.40 10.82
N MET A 150 -7.40 -11.40 10.80
CA MET A 150 -6.60 -11.69 12.00
C MET A 150 -6.87 -10.69 13.13
N ALA A 151 -7.08 -9.41 12.81
CA ALA A 151 -7.44 -8.39 13.79
C ALA A 151 -8.80 -8.67 14.44
N ILE A 152 -9.77 -9.19 13.69
CA ILE A 152 -11.09 -9.57 14.22
C ILE A 152 -10.99 -10.84 15.08
N LEU A 153 -10.13 -11.79 14.70
CA LEU A 153 -10.00 -13.08 15.39
C LEU A 153 -9.16 -13.01 16.68
N ALA A 154 -8.14 -12.14 16.74
CA ALA A 154 -7.23 -12.07 17.89
C ALA A 154 -7.96 -11.83 19.24
N PRO A 155 -8.92 -10.89 19.35
CA PRO A 155 -9.70 -10.70 20.58
C PRO A 155 -10.57 -11.93 20.92
N ALA A 156 -11.13 -12.62 19.92
CA ALA A 156 -11.92 -13.82 20.14
C ALA A 156 -11.09 -14.95 20.74
N PHE A 157 -9.86 -15.16 20.24
CA PHE A 157 -8.92 -16.10 20.87
C PHE A 157 -8.45 -15.65 22.25
N GLY A 158 -8.39 -14.33 22.51
CA GLY A 158 -8.17 -13.79 23.85
C GLY A 158 -9.28 -14.18 24.84
N LEU A 159 -10.54 -14.10 24.42
CA LEU A 159 -11.67 -14.56 25.23
C LEU A 159 -11.62 -16.08 25.46
N ILE A 160 -11.31 -16.87 24.43
CA ILE A 160 -11.15 -18.33 24.56
C ILE A 160 -10.02 -18.67 25.54
N GLY A 161 -8.86 -18.03 25.42
CA GLY A 161 -7.73 -18.25 26.31
C GLY A 161 -8.05 -17.89 27.76
N SER A 162 -8.84 -16.83 27.98
CA SER A 162 -9.29 -16.45 29.32
C SER A 162 -10.19 -17.53 29.93
N ILE A 163 -11.13 -18.08 29.17
CA ILE A 163 -11.99 -19.18 29.63
C ILE A 163 -11.16 -20.42 29.99
N VAL A 164 -10.14 -20.75 29.18
CA VAL A 164 -9.22 -21.85 29.46
C VAL A 164 -8.49 -21.61 30.79
N ASN A 165 -7.97 -20.41 31.02
CA ASN A 165 -7.28 -20.06 32.26
C ASN A 165 -8.21 -20.11 33.49
N VAL A 166 -9.49 -19.70 33.36
CA VAL A 166 -10.46 -19.86 34.47
C VAL A 166 -10.68 -21.34 34.79
N ALA A 167 -10.86 -22.18 33.77
CA ALA A 167 -11.14 -23.59 33.94
C ALA A 167 -9.98 -24.33 34.61
N THR A 168 -8.74 -24.05 34.21
CA THR A 168 -7.55 -24.66 34.80
C THR A 168 -7.38 -24.27 36.27
N GLN A 169 -7.52 -22.98 36.61
CA GLN A 169 -7.39 -22.53 38.01
C GLN A 169 -8.49 -23.08 38.92
N THR A 170 -9.72 -23.19 38.41
CA THR A 170 -10.83 -23.80 39.15
C THR A 170 -10.57 -25.28 39.44
N SER A 171 -9.96 -26.01 38.50
CA SER A 171 -9.65 -27.44 38.66
C SER A 171 -8.60 -27.73 39.73
N VAL A 172 -7.74 -26.76 40.04
CA VAL A 172 -6.69 -26.87 41.07
C VAL A 172 -7.21 -26.43 42.46
N GLY A 173 -8.49 -26.06 42.57
CA GLY A 173 -9.12 -25.67 43.84
C GLY A 173 -8.98 -24.19 44.20
N HIS A 174 -8.47 -23.35 43.30
CA HIS A 174 -8.36 -21.90 43.48
C HIS A 174 -9.59 -21.17 42.93
N THR A 175 -10.70 -21.16 43.70
CA THR A 175 -12.00 -20.60 43.28
C THR A 175 -12.16 -19.09 43.48
N GLY A 176 -11.20 -18.41 44.13
CA GLY A 176 -11.29 -16.97 44.46
C GLY A 176 -10.88 -15.97 43.37
N PHE A 177 -10.44 -16.44 42.20
CA PHE A 177 -9.52 -15.68 41.32
C PHE A 177 -10.03 -15.40 39.90
N VAL A 178 -11.35 -15.27 39.70
CA VAL A 178 -11.93 -15.01 38.36
C VAL A 178 -11.41 -13.70 37.73
N PHE A 179 -10.99 -12.73 38.54
CA PHE A 179 -10.41 -11.45 38.10
C PHE A 179 -8.89 -11.38 38.23
N ASP A 180 -8.23 -12.52 38.42
CA ASP A 180 -6.78 -12.55 38.49
C ASP A 180 -6.16 -12.14 37.15
N ALA A 181 -5.03 -11.44 37.20
CA ALA A 181 -4.38 -10.88 36.02
C ALA A 181 -3.97 -11.97 35.02
N ILE A 182 -3.69 -13.19 35.49
CA ILE A 182 -3.41 -14.36 34.65
C ILE A 182 -4.63 -14.75 33.80
N VAL A 183 -5.85 -14.62 34.33
CA VAL A 183 -7.10 -14.94 33.62
C VAL A 183 -7.38 -13.90 32.55
N LEU A 184 -7.10 -12.63 32.82
CA LEU A 184 -7.41 -11.52 31.91
C LEU A 184 -6.30 -11.25 30.87
N ALA A 185 -5.09 -11.76 31.09
CA ALA A 185 -3.95 -11.57 30.18
C ALA A 185 -4.23 -11.99 28.72
N PRO A 186 -4.86 -13.14 28.41
CA PRO A 186 -5.24 -13.49 27.04
C PRO A 186 -6.12 -12.44 26.35
N ILE A 187 -7.08 -11.86 27.07
CA ILE A 187 -7.99 -10.83 26.53
C ILE A 187 -7.20 -9.58 26.17
N LEU A 188 -6.35 -9.14 27.10
CA LEU A 188 -5.47 -7.99 26.89
C LEU A 188 -4.59 -8.20 25.65
N TYR A 189 -3.94 -9.37 25.53
CA TYR A 189 -3.12 -9.69 24.36
C TYR A 189 -3.91 -9.73 23.07
N GLY A 190 -5.11 -10.32 23.06
CA GLY A 190 -5.99 -10.33 21.88
C GLY A 190 -6.30 -8.93 21.37
N ILE A 191 -6.64 -8.01 22.28
CA ILE A 191 -6.92 -6.61 21.96
C ILE A 191 -5.66 -5.90 21.45
N ILE A 192 -4.51 -6.10 22.11
CA ILE A 192 -3.23 -5.51 21.70
C ILE A 192 -2.84 -5.95 20.30
N PHE A 193 -2.89 -7.26 20.01
CA PHE A 193 -2.56 -7.77 18.69
C PHE A 193 -3.48 -7.26 17.60
N SER A 194 -4.78 -7.19 17.92
CA SER A 194 -5.77 -6.59 17.02
C SER A 194 -5.44 -5.14 16.70
N ALA A 195 -5.32 -4.30 17.73
CA ALA A 195 -5.25 -2.84 17.59
C ALA A 195 -3.87 -2.32 17.18
N PHE A 196 -2.78 -2.95 17.63
CA PHE A 196 -1.42 -2.44 17.40
C PHE A 196 -0.68 -3.14 16.28
N VAL A 197 -1.08 -4.36 15.89
CA VAL A 197 -0.36 -5.14 14.88
C VAL A 197 -1.22 -5.34 13.65
N PHE A 198 -2.31 -6.09 13.76
CA PHE A 198 -3.03 -6.56 12.57
C PHE A 198 -3.85 -5.45 11.89
N LEU A 199 -4.55 -4.61 12.67
CA LEU A 199 -5.36 -3.54 12.09
C LEU A 199 -4.50 -2.46 11.41
N PRO A 200 -3.43 -1.91 12.02
CA PRO A 200 -2.58 -0.93 11.36
C PRO A 200 -1.91 -1.47 10.10
N VAL A 201 -1.50 -2.74 10.08
CA VAL A 201 -0.92 -3.38 8.89
C VAL A 201 -1.94 -3.46 7.76
N SER A 202 -3.18 -3.86 8.05
CA SER A 202 -4.27 -3.87 7.07
C SER A 202 -4.51 -2.49 6.47
N GLU A 203 -4.63 -1.47 7.33
CA GLU A 203 -4.90 -0.10 6.88
C GLU A 203 -3.72 0.49 6.11
N ASN A 204 -2.47 0.18 6.47
CA ASN A 204 -1.30 0.62 5.72
C ASN A 204 -1.26 0.03 4.30
N ILE A 205 -1.55 -1.28 4.16
CA ILE A 205 -1.66 -1.92 2.83
C ILE A 205 -2.77 -1.25 2.02
N HIS A 206 -3.92 -0.97 2.64
CA HIS A 206 -5.04 -0.31 1.96
C HIS A 206 -4.65 1.09 1.49
N ALA A 207 -4.10 1.92 2.37
CA ALA A 207 -3.67 3.28 2.05
C ALA A 207 -2.64 3.31 0.92
N LYS A 208 -1.62 2.44 0.98
CA LYS A 208 -0.64 2.35 -0.12
C LYS A 208 -1.21 1.84 -1.43
N THR A 209 -2.17 0.93 -1.37
CA THR A 209 -2.86 0.47 -2.56
C THR A 209 -3.64 1.60 -3.23
N GLN A 210 -4.28 2.50 -2.47
CA GLN A 210 -5.00 3.65 -3.05
C GLN A 210 -4.04 4.60 -3.76
N GLU A 211 -2.85 4.84 -3.18
CA GLU A 211 -1.83 5.65 -3.81
C GLU A 211 -1.31 5.03 -5.12
N GLU A 212 -0.99 3.73 -5.12
CA GLU A 212 -0.57 2.99 -6.32
C GLU A 212 -1.68 2.97 -7.40
N LEU A 213 -2.95 2.83 -7.00
CA LEU A 213 -4.08 2.87 -7.92
C LEU A 213 -4.24 4.24 -8.57
N LEU A 214 -4.01 5.33 -7.85
CA LEU A 214 -4.01 6.67 -8.42
C LEU A 214 -2.92 6.79 -9.50
N ILE A 215 -1.71 6.31 -9.20
CA ILE A 215 -0.59 6.31 -10.15
C ILE A 215 -0.89 5.45 -11.37
N HIS A 216 -1.42 4.24 -11.21
CA HIS A 216 -1.78 3.39 -12.35
C HIS A 216 -2.89 4.02 -13.21
N LYS A 217 -3.91 4.65 -12.61
CA LYS A 217 -4.95 5.36 -13.36
C LYS A 217 -4.38 6.55 -14.14
N LEU A 218 -3.48 7.32 -13.53
CA LEU A 218 -2.75 8.41 -14.19
C LEU A 218 -1.95 7.91 -15.39
N ILE A 219 -1.22 6.80 -15.23
CA ILE A 219 -0.45 6.16 -16.29
C ILE A 219 -1.39 5.70 -17.41
N ALA A 220 -2.48 5.01 -17.09
CA ALA A 220 -3.41 4.49 -18.08
C ALA A 220 -4.03 5.63 -18.91
N GLU A 221 -4.57 6.66 -18.27
CA GLU A 221 -5.12 7.83 -18.95
C GLU A 221 -4.04 8.56 -19.78
N GLY A 222 -2.84 8.71 -19.24
CA GLY A 222 -1.72 9.34 -19.94
C GLY A 222 -1.33 8.60 -21.22
N VAL A 223 -1.13 7.29 -21.14
CA VAL A 223 -0.74 6.46 -22.29
C VAL A 223 -1.86 6.40 -23.33
N ILE A 224 -3.13 6.31 -22.91
CA ILE A 224 -4.28 6.38 -23.82
C ILE A 224 -4.32 7.72 -24.57
N LEU A 225 -4.06 8.84 -23.89
CA LEU A 225 -4.02 10.17 -24.53
C LEU A 225 -2.83 10.33 -25.49
N ILE A 226 -1.69 9.69 -25.21
CA ILE A 226 -0.54 9.62 -26.12
C ILE A 226 -0.93 8.83 -27.38
N ALA A 227 -1.58 7.67 -27.22
CA ALA A 227 -2.05 6.83 -28.32
C ALA A 227 -3.04 7.56 -29.24
N GLN A 228 -3.85 8.47 -28.68
CA GLN A 228 -4.80 9.30 -29.43
C GLN A 228 -4.17 10.57 -30.05
N GLU A 229 -2.84 10.71 -30.01
CA GLU A 229 -2.09 11.85 -30.55
C GLU A 229 -2.56 13.23 -30.05
N TYR A 230 -3.04 13.32 -28.81
CA TYR A 230 -3.53 14.59 -28.28
C TYR A 230 -2.42 15.66 -28.26
N ASN A 231 -2.81 16.92 -28.47
CA ASN A 231 -1.92 18.06 -28.23
C ASN A 231 -1.39 18.00 -26.78
N THR A 232 -0.08 18.15 -26.59
CA THR A 232 0.61 18.00 -25.30
C THR A 232 0.05 18.95 -24.23
N VAL A 233 -0.44 20.12 -24.64
CA VAL A 233 -1.14 21.08 -23.76
C VAL A 233 -2.48 20.50 -23.27
N ARG A 234 -3.25 19.84 -24.14
CA ARG A 234 -4.51 19.21 -23.75
C ARG A 234 -4.28 18.00 -22.83
N LEU A 235 -3.24 17.21 -23.12
CA LEU A 235 -2.81 16.11 -22.27
C LEU A 235 -2.43 16.62 -20.88
N GLN A 236 -1.67 17.70 -20.80
CA GLN A 236 -1.31 18.35 -19.54
C GLN A 236 -2.55 18.79 -18.75
N THR A 237 -3.48 19.54 -19.36
CA THR A 237 -4.69 20.01 -18.66
C THR A 237 -5.51 18.85 -18.10
N ARG A 238 -5.59 17.74 -18.85
CA ARG A 238 -6.31 16.54 -18.40
C ARG A 238 -5.58 15.85 -17.26
N LEU A 239 -4.26 15.62 -17.36
CA LEU A 239 -3.46 15.00 -16.30
C LEU A 239 -3.40 15.86 -15.03
N GLN A 240 -3.42 17.18 -15.14
CA GLN A 240 -3.46 18.10 -14.00
C GLN A 240 -4.78 18.01 -13.22
N SER A 241 -5.87 17.55 -13.82
CA SER A 241 -7.14 17.36 -13.11
C SER A 241 -7.08 16.24 -12.06
N PHE A 242 -6.15 15.29 -12.22
CA PHE A 242 -5.96 14.14 -11.32
C PHE A 242 -5.10 14.44 -10.10
N ILE A 243 -4.39 15.58 -10.08
CA ILE A 243 -3.56 16.01 -8.94
C ILE A 243 -4.26 17.08 -8.12
N THR A 244 -3.88 17.17 -6.84
CA THR A 244 -4.47 18.15 -5.92
C THR A 244 -4.08 19.59 -6.33
N PRO A 245 -4.90 20.62 -6.01
CA PRO A 245 -4.59 22.02 -6.34
C PRO A 245 -3.20 22.45 -5.84
N TYR A 246 -2.82 22.04 -4.63
CA TYR A 246 -1.50 22.31 -4.06
C TYR A 246 -0.35 21.76 -4.91
N GLU A 247 -0.54 20.57 -5.49
CA GLU A 247 0.48 19.96 -6.35
C GLU A 247 0.56 20.61 -7.74
N ARG A 248 -0.52 21.24 -8.21
CA ARG A 248 -0.59 21.93 -9.51
C ARG A 248 0.24 23.21 -9.53
N ASP A 249 0.14 24.04 -8.49
CA ASP A 249 0.82 25.34 -8.43
C ASP A 249 2.34 25.19 -8.55
N ALA A 250 2.91 24.19 -7.88
CA ALA A 250 4.34 23.90 -7.99
C ALA A 250 4.74 23.22 -9.31
N GLN A 251 3.79 22.68 -10.09
CA GLN A 251 4.07 22.07 -11.40
C GLN A 251 4.08 23.10 -12.54
N HIS A 252 3.36 24.22 -12.41
CA HIS A 252 3.35 25.29 -13.43
C HIS A 252 4.76 25.82 -13.76
N LEU A 253 5.68 25.76 -12.79
CA LEU A 253 7.09 26.17 -12.95
C LEU A 253 7.87 25.23 -13.88
N SER A 254 7.75 23.91 -13.70
CA SER A 254 8.46 22.90 -14.53
C SER A 254 7.91 22.80 -15.95
N VAL A 255 6.62 23.09 -16.14
CA VAL A 255 5.99 23.07 -17.47
C VAL A 255 6.51 24.20 -18.36
N LYS A 256 6.79 25.36 -17.77
CA LYS A 256 7.37 26.48 -18.52
C LYS A 256 8.73 26.08 -19.09
N GLU A 257 9.58 25.45 -18.28
CA GLU A 257 10.88 24.92 -18.71
C GLU A 257 10.77 23.86 -19.82
N ILE A 258 9.78 22.96 -19.73
CA ILE A 258 9.52 21.96 -20.76
C ILE A 258 9.08 22.61 -22.08
N ARG A 259 8.23 23.63 -22.00
CA ARG A 259 7.76 24.40 -23.17
C ARG A 259 8.89 25.20 -23.79
N ASP A 260 9.69 25.87 -22.97
CA ASP A 260 10.83 26.66 -23.42
C ASP A 260 11.85 25.75 -24.12
N ARG A 261 12.11 24.55 -23.57
CA ARG A 261 12.95 23.53 -24.22
C ARG A 261 12.37 23.02 -25.56
N TYR A 262 11.05 22.89 -25.66
CA TYR A 262 10.39 22.53 -26.93
C TYR A 262 10.51 23.64 -27.97
N GLU A 263 10.30 24.90 -27.59
CA GLU A 263 10.45 26.04 -28.51
C GLU A 263 11.91 26.25 -28.93
N GLU A 264 12.88 26.11 -28.02
CA GLU A 264 14.33 26.11 -28.35
C GLU A 264 14.68 25.03 -29.37
N PHE A 265 14.17 23.80 -29.19
CA PHE A 265 14.42 22.69 -30.11
C PHE A 265 13.73 22.87 -31.47
N LYS A 266 12.52 23.41 -31.47
CA LYS A 266 11.80 23.73 -32.71
C LYS A 266 12.54 24.81 -33.51
N ASN A 267 13.09 25.81 -32.84
CA ASN A 267 13.85 26.88 -33.47
C ASN A 267 15.19 26.37 -34.04
N SER A 268 15.89 25.48 -33.33
CA SER A 268 17.18 24.93 -33.82
C SER A 268 17.06 24.05 -35.07
N ARG A 269 15.88 23.45 -35.33
CA ARG A 269 15.60 22.74 -36.59
C ARG A 269 15.12 23.63 -37.73
N GLN A 270 14.65 24.85 -37.45
CA GLN A 270 14.29 25.81 -38.51
C GLN A 270 15.51 26.57 -39.03
N GLU A 271 16.61 26.58 -38.28
CA GLU A 271 17.88 27.23 -38.63
C GLU A 271 18.89 26.31 -39.33
N SER A 272 18.61 25.00 -39.47
CA SER A 272 19.48 24.00 -40.12
C SER A 272 18.89 23.44 -41.41
#